data_AF-A0A9Q9V2Q1-F1
#
_entry.id   AF-A0A9Q9V2Q1-F1
#
_cell.length_a   1.000
_cell.length_b   1.000
_cell.length_c   1.000
_cell.angle_alpha   90.00
_cell.angle_beta   90.00
_cell.angle_gamma   90.00
#
_symmetry.space_group_name_H-M   'P 1'
#
loop_
_entity.id
_entity.type
_entity.pdbx_description
1 polymer ?
#
loop_
_entity_poly.entity_id
_entity_poly.type
_entity_poly.pdbx_seq_one_letter_code
_entity_poly.pdbx_strand_id
1 'polypeptide(L)'
;MIDIVTLKQRGLLKHLKDLEGFFLEDEQDALHLKNNIPPHMPKRGQQAAPQGGGQVAVQSRQTDAPPVSQEQGPPRKHQRHQIKEMEFITIPEFDSIPPYMKGRVTYDQLNAAVQSINTAVTSKYKILHQPVKTLNNVSRMLHQRFKDQETKDTKGQFFIVEQDIREFAQLKVDKRFVGMLNMLRHCQRLREVRGGGLTRFILL
;
A
#
# COMPACT_ATOMS: atom_id res chain seq x y z
N MET A 1 -40.61 -17.51 14.03
CA MET A 1 -39.47 -16.89 14.74
C MET A 1 -38.42 -16.63 13.65
N ILE A 2 -38.15 -15.36 13.30
CA ILE A 2 -37.20 -15.05 12.21
C ILE A 2 -35.78 -15.13 12.80
N ASP A 3 -34.93 -15.97 12.22
CA ASP A 3 -33.58 -16.24 12.71
C ASP A 3 -32.70 -14.98 12.69
N ILE A 4 -31.90 -14.78 13.76
CA ILE A 4 -30.95 -13.66 13.93
C ILE A 4 -29.99 -13.56 12.74
N VAL A 5 -29.65 -14.70 12.13
CA VAL A 5 -28.80 -14.79 10.95
C VAL A 5 -29.45 -14.12 9.73
N THR A 6 -30.74 -14.34 9.50
CA THR A 6 -31.50 -13.75 8.40
C THR A 6 -31.66 -12.25 8.57
N LEU A 7 -31.82 -11.77 9.80
CA LEU A 7 -31.88 -10.34 10.11
C LEU A 7 -30.54 -9.64 9.81
N LYS A 8 -29.41 -10.27 10.18
CA LYS A 8 -28.07 -9.76 9.89
C LYS A 8 -27.78 -9.70 8.38
N GLN A 9 -28.16 -10.75 7.63
CA GLN A 9 -28.00 -10.78 6.17
C GLN A 9 -28.82 -9.68 5.49
N ARG A 10 -30.06 -9.43 5.95
CA ARG A 10 -30.90 -8.34 5.42
C ARG A 10 -30.31 -6.96 5.70
N GLY A 11 -29.69 -6.77 6.88
CA GLY A 11 -28.98 -5.54 7.22
C GLY A 11 -27.79 -5.28 6.31
N LEU A 12 -26.99 -6.32 6.03
CA LEU A 12 -25.86 -6.22 5.10
C LEU A 12 -26.32 -5.91 3.67
N LEU A 13 -27.36 -6.60 3.20
CA LEU A 13 -27.91 -6.37 1.86
C LEU A 13 -28.42 -4.93 1.69
N LYS A 14 -29.00 -4.34 2.73
CA LYS A 14 -29.42 -2.93 2.71
C LYS A 14 -28.23 -2.00 2.53
N HIS A 15 -27.18 -2.16 3.32
CA HIS A 15 -25.97 -1.33 3.22
C HIS A 15 -25.29 -1.46 1.84
N LEU A 16 -25.28 -2.66 1.25
CA LEU A 16 -24.71 -2.86 -0.09
C LEU A 16 -25.52 -2.12 -1.17
N LYS A 17 -26.85 -2.09 -1.05
CA LYS A 17 -27.70 -1.32 -1.98
C LYS A 17 -27.53 0.17 -1.80
N ASP A 18 -27.42 0.65 -0.57
CA ASP A 18 -27.18 2.07 -0.28
C ASP A 18 -25.81 2.51 -0.86
N LEU A 19 -24.79 1.64 -0.77
CA LEU A 19 -23.47 1.89 -1.35
C LEU A 19 -23.49 1.88 -2.89
N GLU A 20 -24.23 0.96 -3.51
CA GLU A 20 -24.42 0.93 -4.96
C GLU A 20 -25.10 2.20 -5.48
N GLY A 21 -26.12 2.69 -4.76
CA GLY A 21 -26.78 3.97 -5.06
C GLY A 21 -25.81 5.15 -5.01
N PHE A 22 -24.99 5.23 -3.97
CA PHE A 22 -23.97 6.28 -3.83
C PHE A 22 -22.99 6.31 -5.02
N PHE A 23 -22.51 5.14 -5.48
CA PHE A 23 -21.58 5.09 -6.61
C PHE A 23 -22.23 5.46 -7.95
N LEU A 24 -23.50 5.11 -8.15
CA LEU A 24 -24.25 5.49 -9.34
C LEU A 24 -24.45 7.01 -9.42
N GLU A 25 -24.75 7.65 -8.28
CA GLU A 25 -24.85 9.11 -8.17
C GLU A 25 -23.51 9.78 -8.48
N ASP A 26 -22.42 9.33 -7.84
CA ASP A 26 -21.06 9.85 -8.09
C ASP A 26 -20.64 9.72 -9.57
N GLU A 27 -20.96 8.59 -10.22
CA GLU A 27 -20.69 8.39 -11.65
C GLU A 27 -21.50 9.36 -12.51
N GLN A 28 -22.78 9.54 -12.19
CA GLN A 28 -23.65 10.44 -12.92
C GLN A 28 -23.20 11.90 -12.79
N ASP A 29 -22.77 12.32 -11.59
CA ASP A 29 -22.21 13.65 -11.34
C ASP A 29 -20.88 13.86 -12.07
N ALA A 30 -20.00 12.86 -12.10
CA ALA A 30 -18.75 12.92 -12.86
C ALA A 30 -19.00 13.08 -14.36
N LEU A 31 -19.99 12.37 -14.91
CA LEU A 31 -20.42 12.51 -16.31
C LEU A 31 -21.03 13.89 -16.55
N HIS A 32 -21.86 14.39 -15.63
CA HIS A 32 -22.47 15.70 -15.73
C HIS A 32 -21.42 16.81 -15.73
N LEU A 33 -20.43 16.72 -14.84
CA LEU A 33 -19.32 17.66 -14.75
C LEU A 33 -18.47 17.63 -16.03
N LYS A 34 -18.19 16.44 -16.58
CA LYS A 34 -17.45 16.28 -17.85
C LYS A 34 -18.16 16.94 -19.03
N ASN A 35 -19.48 16.82 -19.10
CA ASN A 35 -20.26 17.30 -20.23
C ASN A 35 -20.64 18.80 -20.12
N ASN A 36 -20.62 19.37 -18.90
CA ASN A 36 -21.00 20.75 -18.62
C ASN A 36 -19.81 21.63 -18.19
N ILE A 37 -18.62 21.39 -18.76
CA ILE A 37 -17.43 22.22 -18.47
C ILE A 37 -17.60 23.59 -19.15
N PRO A 38 -17.57 24.72 -18.41
CA PRO A 38 -17.68 26.05 -19.00
C PRO A 38 -16.52 26.37 -19.95
N PRO A 39 -16.75 27.10 -21.06
CA PRO A 39 -15.74 27.39 -22.07
C PRO A 39 -14.55 28.23 -21.56
N HIS A 40 -14.71 28.94 -20.43
CA HIS A 40 -13.68 29.77 -19.80
C HIS A 40 -12.98 29.10 -18.59
N MET A 41 -13.22 27.81 -18.34
CA MET A 41 -12.51 27.10 -17.29
C MET A 41 -11.05 26.83 -17.74
N PRO A 42 -10.03 27.06 -16.88
CA PRO A 42 -8.64 26.77 -17.23
C PRO A 42 -8.47 25.29 -17.58
N LYS A 43 -8.41 24.98 -18.87
CA LYS A 43 -8.01 23.64 -19.32
C LYS A 43 -6.57 23.45 -18.88
N ARG A 44 -6.35 22.55 -17.92
CA ARG A 44 -5.01 22.23 -17.39
C ARG A 44 -4.16 21.72 -18.57
N GLY A 45 -3.44 22.64 -19.21
CA GLY A 45 -2.73 22.40 -20.47
C GLY A 45 -2.61 23.61 -21.41
N GLN A 46 -3.36 24.71 -21.21
CA GLN A 46 -3.20 25.93 -22.01
C GLN A 46 -2.70 27.08 -21.14
N GLN A 47 -1.38 27.30 -21.19
CA GLN A 47 -0.79 28.56 -20.75
C GLN A 47 -1.34 29.67 -21.66
N ALA A 48 -1.92 30.70 -21.05
CA ALA A 48 -2.32 31.91 -21.74
C ALA A 48 -1.06 32.59 -22.31
N ALA A 49 -0.96 32.65 -23.64
CA ALA A 49 -0.04 33.56 -24.31
C ALA A 49 -0.59 34.99 -24.18
N PRO A 50 0.20 35.99 -23.76
CA PRO A 50 -0.21 37.38 -23.86
C PRO A 50 -0.03 37.86 -25.32
N GLN A 51 -1.11 38.31 -25.94
CA GLN A 51 -1.05 39.08 -27.18
C GLN A 51 -0.75 40.55 -26.87
N GLY A 52 0.29 41.08 -27.53
CA GLY A 52 0.16 42.31 -28.32
C GLY A 52 0.58 43.64 -27.69
N GLY A 53 1.67 44.20 -28.23
CA GLY A 53 1.78 45.64 -28.47
C GLY A 53 3.05 46.31 -27.91
N GLY A 54 4.07 46.51 -28.75
CA GLY A 54 5.18 47.42 -28.38
C GLY A 54 6.48 47.23 -29.14
N GLN A 55 6.54 47.77 -30.36
CA GLN A 55 7.68 48.43 -31.03
C GLN A 55 9.08 47.75 -31.11
N VAL A 56 9.46 47.59 -32.38
CA VAL A 56 10.77 47.33 -32.98
C VAL A 56 11.93 48.21 -32.47
N ALA A 57 13.09 47.58 -32.21
CA ALA A 57 14.39 48.09 -32.64
C ALA A 57 15.48 46.99 -32.57
N VAL A 58 16.16 46.86 -33.71
CA VAL A 58 17.20 45.92 -34.12
C VAL A 58 18.52 46.14 -33.37
N GLN A 59 19.23 45.07 -32.97
CA GLN A 59 20.67 44.88 -33.24
C GLN A 59 21.23 43.50 -32.80
N SER A 60 21.52 42.67 -33.80
CA SER A 60 22.80 42.02 -34.09
C SER A 60 23.56 41.25 -32.98
N ARG A 61 23.63 39.90 -33.08
CA ARG A 61 24.77 39.16 -33.68
C ARG A 61 24.64 37.64 -33.46
N GLN A 62 24.99 36.92 -34.51
CA GLN A 62 25.03 35.46 -34.64
C GLN A 62 26.06 34.82 -33.69
N THR A 63 25.77 33.61 -33.20
CA THR A 63 26.73 32.50 -33.21
C THR A 63 25.96 31.18 -33.26
N ASP A 64 26.60 30.25 -33.96
CA ASP A 64 26.09 29.03 -34.57
C ASP A 64 26.23 27.84 -33.59
N ALA A 65 25.16 27.04 -33.41
CA ALA A 65 25.17 25.60 -33.04
C ALA A 65 23.74 25.08 -32.74
N PRO A 66 23.26 24.00 -33.39
CA PRO A 66 21.98 23.36 -33.05
C PRO A 66 22.05 22.42 -31.82
N PRO A 67 20.88 22.07 -31.23
CA PRO A 67 20.74 21.67 -29.83
C PRO A 67 20.65 20.15 -29.63
N VAL A 68 21.11 19.65 -28.48
CA VAL A 68 20.72 18.34 -27.95
C VAL A 68 20.30 18.51 -26.49
N SER A 69 19.15 19.13 -26.28
CA SER A 69 18.48 19.15 -24.98
C SER A 69 17.57 17.93 -24.88
N GLN A 70 18.00 16.99 -24.05
CA GLN A 70 17.29 15.76 -23.72
C GLN A 70 15.87 16.08 -23.23
N GLU A 71 14.87 15.58 -23.97
CA GLU A 71 13.47 15.59 -23.56
C GLU A 71 13.30 14.80 -22.26
N GLN A 72 13.10 15.52 -21.16
CA GLN A 72 12.55 14.94 -19.94
C GLN A 72 11.03 14.82 -20.14
N GLY A 73 10.59 13.61 -20.47
CA GLY A 73 9.17 13.26 -20.59
C GLY A 73 8.37 13.56 -19.31
N PRO A 74 7.03 13.64 -19.44
CA PRO A 74 6.14 14.06 -18.35
C PRO A 74 6.26 13.13 -17.13
N PRO A 75 6.12 13.65 -15.89
CA PRO A 75 6.16 12.83 -14.69
C PRO A 75 4.98 11.86 -14.75
N ARG A 76 5.29 10.59 -15.05
CA ARG A 76 4.33 9.49 -14.97
C ARG A 76 3.72 9.56 -13.58
N LYS A 77 2.39 9.74 -13.50
CA LYS A 77 1.65 9.63 -12.23
C LYS A 77 2.07 8.32 -11.59
N HIS A 78 2.89 8.39 -10.54
CA HIS A 78 3.32 7.21 -9.82
C HIS A 78 2.06 6.57 -9.26
N GLN A 79 1.65 5.45 -9.85
CA GLN A 79 0.63 4.59 -9.28
C GLN A 79 1.14 4.29 -7.86
N ARG A 80 0.54 4.88 -6.83
CA ARG A 80 0.95 4.65 -5.46
C ARG A 80 0.67 3.19 -5.18
N HIS A 81 1.72 2.37 -5.14
CA HIS A 81 1.59 0.96 -4.79
C HIS A 81 1.20 0.93 -3.32
N GLN A 82 -0.08 0.71 -3.03
CA GLN A 82 -0.55 0.59 -1.67
C GLN A 82 0.04 -0.68 -1.07
N ILE A 83 0.73 -0.53 0.06
CA ILE A 83 1.29 -1.66 0.80
C ILE A 83 0.21 -2.10 1.79
N LYS A 84 -0.13 -3.38 1.78
CA LYS A 84 -1.07 -3.94 2.73
C LYS A 84 -0.45 -3.95 4.13
N GLU A 85 -1.21 -3.47 5.10
CA GLU A 85 -0.85 -3.53 6.51
C GLU A 85 -1.82 -4.47 7.25
N MET A 86 -1.35 -5.07 8.33
CA MET A 86 -2.11 -5.90 9.24
C MET A 86 -2.95 -5.03 10.16
N GLU A 87 -4.24 -5.33 10.28
CA GLU A 87 -5.12 -4.66 11.22
C GLU A 87 -4.78 -5.02 12.66
N PHE A 88 -4.87 -4.04 13.55
CA PHE A 88 -4.73 -4.27 14.98
C PHE A 88 -5.80 -5.23 15.51
N ILE A 89 -5.46 -5.92 16.60
CA ILE A 89 -6.39 -6.77 17.33
C ILE A 89 -7.25 -5.87 18.19
N THR A 90 -8.56 -6.06 18.14
CA THR A 90 -9.53 -5.39 19.02
C THR A 90 -9.64 -6.10 20.37
N ILE A 91 -10.18 -5.42 21.39
CA ILE A 91 -10.36 -6.02 22.73
C ILE A 91 -11.20 -7.30 22.66
N PRO A 92 -12.36 -7.35 21.96
CA PRO A 92 -13.14 -8.59 21.87
C PRO A 92 -12.40 -9.75 21.19
N GLU A 93 -11.62 -9.46 20.14
CA GLU A 93 -10.79 -10.46 19.48
C GLU A 93 -9.70 -10.98 20.42
N PHE A 94 -9.02 -10.10 21.17
CA PHE A 94 -8.03 -10.49 22.16
C PHE A 94 -8.64 -11.35 23.28
N ASP A 95 -9.82 -10.99 23.77
CA ASP A 95 -10.50 -11.73 24.82
C ASP A 95 -10.92 -13.12 24.35
N SER A 96 -11.29 -13.27 23.08
CA SER A 96 -11.63 -14.55 22.45
C SER A 96 -10.45 -15.52 22.33
N ILE A 97 -9.20 -15.04 22.43
CA ILE A 97 -8.02 -15.91 22.35
C ILE A 97 -7.99 -16.84 23.58
N PRO A 98 -7.84 -18.16 23.42
CA PRO A 98 -7.79 -19.08 24.54
C PRO A 98 -6.65 -18.76 25.54
N PRO A 99 -6.87 -18.92 26.87
CA PRO A 99 -5.87 -18.57 27.89
C PRO A 99 -4.51 -19.27 27.70
N TYR A 100 -4.51 -20.52 27.25
CA TYR A 100 -3.28 -21.27 26.99
C TYR A 100 -2.44 -20.69 25.84
N MET A 101 -3.06 -19.96 24.90
CA MET A 101 -2.36 -19.26 23.82
C MET A 101 -1.86 -17.89 24.28
N LYS A 102 -2.66 -17.18 25.09
CA LYS A 102 -2.30 -15.85 25.62
C LYS A 102 -1.09 -15.93 26.56
N GLY A 103 -1.04 -16.95 27.42
CA GLY A 103 -0.03 -17.03 28.47
C GLY A 103 -0.05 -15.76 29.34
N ARG A 104 1.06 -14.99 29.32
CA ARG A 104 1.19 -13.70 30.02
C ARG A 104 1.24 -12.50 29.06
N VAL A 105 0.93 -12.70 27.79
CA VAL A 105 0.91 -11.62 26.78
C VAL A 105 -0.29 -10.72 27.03
N THR A 106 -0.05 -9.41 27.07
CA THR A 106 -1.12 -8.40 27.19
C THR A 106 -1.60 -7.94 25.81
N TYR A 107 -2.79 -7.31 25.77
CA TYR A 107 -3.35 -6.69 24.58
C TYR A 107 -2.35 -5.74 23.89
N ASP A 108 -1.74 -4.83 24.66
CA ASP A 108 -0.78 -3.86 24.14
C ASP A 108 0.46 -4.53 23.56
N GLN A 109 0.93 -5.62 24.17
CA GLN A 109 2.10 -6.36 23.68
C GLN A 109 1.81 -7.05 22.36
N LEU A 110 0.61 -7.62 22.20
CA LEU A 110 0.19 -8.21 20.94
C LEU A 110 0.09 -7.15 19.84
N ASN A 111 -0.52 -6.00 20.12
CA ASN A 111 -0.63 -4.92 19.15
C ASN A 111 0.72 -4.22 18.86
N ALA A 112 1.65 -4.17 19.81
CA ALA A 112 3.02 -3.76 19.54
C ALA A 112 3.74 -4.72 18.57
N ALA A 113 3.45 -6.03 18.65
CA ALA A 113 3.92 -7.00 17.68
C ALA A 113 3.29 -6.77 16.28
N VAL A 114 2.00 -6.44 16.20
CA VAL A 114 1.33 -6.03 14.94
C VAL A 114 2.03 -4.82 14.33
N GLN A 115 2.30 -3.78 15.12
CA GLN A 115 3.01 -2.59 14.65
C GLN A 115 4.41 -2.89 14.13
N SER A 116 5.13 -3.78 14.82
CA SER A 116 6.46 -4.24 14.42
C SER A 116 6.41 -4.99 13.08
N ILE A 117 5.41 -5.86 12.90
CA ILE A 117 5.17 -6.58 11.64
C ILE A 117 4.84 -5.60 10.51
N ASN A 118 3.95 -4.62 10.74
CA ASN A 118 3.61 -3.60 9.76
C ASN A 118 4.84 -2.77 9.36
N THR A 119 5.69 -2.43 10.31
CA THR A 119 6.96 -1.71 10.03
C THR A 119 7.87 -2.53 9.12
N ALA A 120 7.99 -3.84 9.35
CA ALA A 120 8.79 -4.73 8.52
C ALA A 120 8.20 -4.92 7.11
N VAL A 121 6.88 -5.10 7.01
CA VAL A 121 6.17 -5.20 5.73
C VAL A 121 6.33 -3.91 4.93
N THR A 122 6.02 -2.77 5.54
CA THR A 122 6.13 -1.46 4.89
C THR A 122 7.54 -1.15 4.44
N SER A 123 8.57 -1.49 5.24
CA SER A 123 9.98 -1.32 4.84
C SER A 123 10.37 -2.22 3.67
N LYS A 124 10.03 -3.51 3.72
CA LYS A 124 10.30 -4.47 2.65
C LYS A 124 9.65 -4.06 1.32
N TYR A 125 8.37 -3.74 1.35
CA TYR A 125 7.62 -3.44 0.13
C TYR A 125 7.88 -2.02 -0.40
N LYS A 126 8.33 -1.08 0.45
CA LYS A 126 8.92 0.18 -0.04
C LYS A 126 10.13 -0.07 -0.92
N ILE A 127 11.03 -0.98 -0.50
CA ILE A 127 12.21 -1.35 -1.29
C ILE A 127 11.81 -2.09 -2.57
N LEU A 128 10.87 -3.03 -2.51
CA LEU A 128 10.41 -3.79 -3.69
C LEU A 128 9.71 -2.92 -4.75
N HIS A 129 8.93 -1.92 -4.33
CA HIS A 129 8.22 -1.03 -5.25
C HIS A 129 9.11 0.11 -5.77
N GLN A 130 10.24 0.38 -5.13
CA GLN A 130 11.16 1.41 -5.56
C GLN A 130 11.91 0.98 -6.84
N PRO A 131 12.05 1.87 -7.85
CA PRO A 131 12.81 1.54 -9.05
C PRO A 131 14.25 1.14 -8.72
N VAL A 132 14.70 -0.01 -9.24
CA VAL A 132 16.04 -0.57 -8.96
C VAL A 132 17.19 0.40 -9.28
N LYS A 133 16.99 1.33 -10.20
CA LYS A 133 17.97 2.36 -10.56
C LYS A 133 18.20 3.40 -9.45
N THR A 134 17.21 3.60 -8.56
CA THR A 134 17.30 4.57 -7.46
C THR A 134 17.71 3.94 -6.13
N LEU A 135 17.90 2.61 -6.09
CA LEU A 135 18.34 1.89 -4.91
C LEU A 135 19.86 2.01 -4.70
N ASN A 136 20.26 2.26 -3.45
CA ASN A 136 21.65 2.14 -3.02
C ASN A 136 22.10 0.65 -2.97
N ASN A 137 23.38 0.40 -2.72
CA ASN A 137 23.94 -0.96 -2.75
C ASN A 137 23.28 -1.91 -1.73
N VAL A 138 23.02 -1.45 -0.51
CA VAL A 138 22.40 -2.25 0.55
C VAL A 138 20.96 -2.62 0.17
N SER A 139 20.16 -1.63 -0.25
CA SER A 139 18.78 -1.86 -0.67
C SER A 139 18.68 -2.69 -1.95
N ARG A 140 19.68 -2.65 -2.83
CA ARG A 140 19.77 -3.51 -4.02
C ARG A 140 19.98 -4.98 -3.64
N MET A 141 20.85 -5.25 -2.67
CA MET A 141 21.03 -6.62 -2.14
C MET A 141 19.76 -7.13 -1.45
N LEU A 142 19.11 -6.29 -0.64
CA LEU A 142 17.83 -6.62 0.00
C LEU A 142 16.74 -6.89 -1.05
N HIS A 143 16.63 -6.04 -2.07
CA HIS A 143 15.69 -6.21 -3.15
C HIS A 143 15.89 -7.55 -3.89
N GLN A 144 17.14 -7.94 -4.17
CA GLN A 144 17.44 -9.25 -4.75
C GLN A 144 17.03 -10.39 -3.81
N ARG A 145 17.42 -10.32 -2.52
CA ARG A 145 17.02 -11.31 -1.51
C ARG A 145 15.50 -11.47 -1.44
N PHE A 146 14.74 -10.38 -1.45
CA PHE A 146 13.27 -10.44 -1.41
C PHE A 146 12.68 -11.16 -2.62
N LYS A 147 13.26 -10.96 -3.81
CA LYS A 147 12.87 -11.69 -5.01
C LYS A 147 13.20 -13.18 -4.93
N ASP A 148 14.38 -13.52 -4.43
CA ASP A 148 14.82 -14.92 -4.28
C ASP A 148 13.96 -15.68 -3.25
N GLN A 149 13.37 -14.96 -2.30
CA GLN A 149 12.44 -15.52 -1.33
C GLN A 149 11.04 -15.77 -1.89
N GLU A 150 10.67 -15.24 -3.06
CA GLU A 150 9.34 -15.50 -3.63
C GLU A 150 9.16 -16.98 -4.02
N THR A 151 7.91 -17.44 -3.91
CA THR A 151 7.47 -18.78 -4.33
C THR A 151 6.15 -18.66 -5.07
N LYS A 152 5.69 -19.75 -5.68
CA LYS A 152 4.38 -19.81 -6.34
C LYS A 152 3.24 -19.43 -5.38
N ASP A 153 3.36 -19.80 -4.10
CA ASP A 153 2.35 -19.56 -3.07
C ASP A 153 2.35 -18.13 -2.50
N THR A 154 3.39 -17.35 -2.76
CA THR A 154 3.52 -15.95 -2.27
C THR A 154 3.34 -14.91 -3.38
N LYS A 155 3.12 -15.35 -4.62
CA LYS A 155 2.97 -14.43 -5.75
C LYS A 155 1.75 -13.53 -5.56
N GLY A 156 1.96 -12.22 -5.63
CA GLY A 156 0.91 -11.21 -5.44
C GLY A 156 0.43 -11.06 -3.99
N GLN A 157 1.13 -11.68 -3.03
CA GLN A 157 0.79 -11.60 -1.61
C GLN A 157 1.84 -10.78 -0.85
N PHE A 158 1.41 -10.13 0.23
CA PHE A 158 2.32 -9.45 1.15
C PHE A 158 2.82 -10.45 2.20
N PHE A 159 4.13 -10.65 2.28
CA PHE A 159 4.73 -11.56 3.24
C PHE A 159 6.06 -11.06 3.77
N ILE A 160 6.37 -11.47 4.99
CA ILE A 160 7.68 -11.25 5.62
C ILE A 160 8.26 -12.57 6.12
N VAL A 161 9.56 -12.58 6.35
CA VAL A 161 10.26 -13.68 7.01
C VAL A 161 10.86 -13.21 8.33
N GLU A 162 11.32 -14.15 9.15
CA GLU A 162 11.93 -13.87 10.45
C GLU A 162 13.09 -12.85 10.35
N GLN A 163 13.88 -12.92 9.29
CA GLN A 163 14.97 -11.99 9.03
C GLN A 163 14.48 -10.55 8.80
N ASP A 164 13.34 -10.38 8.12
CA ASP A 164 12.78 -9.05 7.85
C ASP A 164 12.33 -8.36 9.16
N ILE A 165 11.77 -9.14 10.10
CA ILE A 165 11.39 -8.65 11.43
C ILE A 165 12.62 -8.20 12.22
N ARG A 166 13.68 -9.02 12.20
CA ARG A 166 14.94 -8.68 12.87
C ARG A 166 15.60 -7.42 12.31
N GLU A 167 15.61 -7.26 10.99
CA GLU A 167 16.30 -6.14 10.33
C GLU A 167 15.51 -4.83 10.41
N PHE A 168 14.19 -4.86 10.19
CA PHE A 168 13.39 -3.63 10.07
C PHE A 168 12.66 -3.23 11.35
N ALA A 169 12.23 -4.21 12.15
CA ALA A 169 11.58 -3.93 13.44
C ALA A 169 12.56 -3.98 14.61
N GLN A 170 13.83 -4.36 14.37
CA GLN A 170 14.86 -4.52 15.40
C GLN A 170 14.41 -5.42 16.56
N LEU A 171 13.54 -6.39 16.25
CA LEU A 171 12.89 -7.24 17.22
C LEU A 171 13.44 -8.66 17.15
N LYS A 172 13.77 -9.24 18.31
CA LYS A 172 14.22 -10.62 18.41
C LYS A 172 13.01 -11.56 18.33
N VAL A 173 13.04 -12.49 17.39
CA VAL A 173 12.04 -13.55 17.29
C VAL A 173 12.36 -14.65 18.30
N ASP A 174 11.93 -14.43 19.54
CA ASP A 174 12.06 -15.38 20.64
C ASP A 174 10.81 -16.26 20.79
N LYS A 175 10.82 -17.18 21.76
CA LYS A 175 9.67 -18.07 22.03
C LYS A 175 8.38 -17.29 22.33
N ARG A 176 8.50 -16.11 22.95
CA ARG A 176 7.37 -15.25 23.28
C ARG A 176 6.78 -14.65 22.00
N PHE A 177 7.61 -14.15 21.10
CA PHE A 177 7.17 -13.64 19.80
C PHE A 177 6.54 -14.75 18.94
N VAL A 178 7.09 -15.97 18.96
CA VAL A 178 6.46 -17.12 18.31
C VAL A 178 5.07 -17.40 18.90
N GLY A 179 4.90 -17.27 20.22
CA GLY A 179 3.58 -17.30 20.86
C GLY A 179 2.63 -16.24 20.30
N MET A 180 3.11 -15.00 20.14
CA MET A 180 2.32 -13.91 19.54
C MET A 180 1.98 -14.18 18.07
N LEU A 181 2.87 -14.78 17.28
CA LEU A 181 2.55 -15.19 15.90
C LEU A 181 1.42 -16.23 15.86
N ASN A 182 1.41 -17.18 16.80
CA ASN A 182 0.32 -18.15 16.93
C ASN A 182 -1.01 -17.47 17.30
N MET A 183 -0.98 -16.46 18.17
CA MET A 183 -2.15 -15.65 18.51
C MET A 183 -2.65 -14.86 17.29
N LEU A 184 -1.76 -14.22 16.52
CA LEU A 184 -2.12 -13.50 15.30
C LEU A 184 -2.69 -14.42 14.22
N ARG A 185 -2.18 -15.65 14.12
CA ARG A 185 -2.75 -16.69 13.26
C ARG A 185 -4.16 -17.08 13.69
N HIS A 186 -4.40 -17.22 15.00
CA HIS A 186 -5.74 -17.50 15.54
C HIS A 186 -6.73 -16.37 15.22
N CYS A 187 -6.29 -15.11 15.31
CA CYS A 187 -7.06 -13.92 14.92
C CYS A 187 -7.09 -13.67 13.40
N GLN A 188 -6.65 -14.64 12.58
CA GLN A 188 -6.68 -14.57 11.12
C GLN A 188 -5.96 -13.35 10.52
N ARG A 189 -4.92 -12.85 11.19
CA ARG A 189 -4.11 -11.73 10.69
C ARG A 189 -3.00 -12.17 9.73
N LEU A 190 -2.53 -13.40 9.88
CA LEU A 190 -1.49 -13.98 9.05
C LEU A 190 -1.63 -15.49 8.92
N ARG A 191 -0.98 -16.05 7.90
CA ARG A 191 -0.75 -17.50 7.75
C ARG A 191 0.72 -17.80 7.46
N GLU A 192 1.14 -19.01 7.79
CA GLU A 192 2.51 -19.48 7.54
C GLU A 192 2.58 -20.35 6.30
N VAL A 193 3.57 -20.11 5.43
CA VAL A 193 3.94 -20.97 4.32
C VAL A 193 5.40 -21.36 4.48
N ARG A 194 5.68 -22.67 4.49
CA ARG A 194 7.02 -23.23 4.64
C ARG A 194 7.48 -23.81 3.30
N GLY A 195 8.72 -23.51 2.91
CA GLY A 195 9.31 -24.06 1.68
C GLY A 195 10.74 -23.56 1.48
N GLY A 196 11.62 -24.44 0.99
CA GLY A 196 13.04 -24.12 0.76
C GLY A 196 13.81 -23.75 2.04
N GLY A 197 13.47 -24.39 3.17
CA GLY A 197 14.08 -24.07 4.48
C GLY A 197 13.67 -22.72 5.06
N LEU A 198 12.73 -22.01 4.44
CA LEU A 198 12.29 -20.68 4.84
C LEU A 198 10.81 -20.66 5.21
N THR A 199 10.49 -20.03 6.34
CA THR A 199 9.10 -19.79 6.77
C THR A 199 8.69 -18.38 6.40
N ARG A 200 7.56 -18.25 5.72
CA ARG A 200 6.98 -17.00 5.23
C ARG A 200 5.67 -16.72 5.96
N PHE A 201 5.55 -15.55 6.55
CA PHE A 201 4.34 -15.06 7.19
C PHE A 201 3.59 -14.18 6.20
N ILE A 202 2.52 -14.71 5.60
CA ILE A 202 1.68 -14.01 4.64
C ILE A 202 0.59 -13.25 5.39
N LEU A 203 0.43 -11.96 5.10
CA LEU A 203 -0.63 -11.11 5.65
C LEU A 203 -1.97 -11.46 5.00
N LEU A 204 -2.99 -11.70 5.82
CA LEU A 204 -4.35 -12.07 5.40
C LEU A 204 -5.24 -10.86 5.18
#